data_AF-A0A398BRV3-F1
#
_entry.id   AF-A0A398BRV3-F1
#
_cell.length_a   1.000
_cell.length_b   1.000
_cell.length_c   1.000
_cell.angle_alpha   90.00
_cell.angle_beta   90.00
_cell.angle_gamma   90.00
#
_symmetry.space_group_name_H-M   'P 1'
#
loop_
_entity.id
_entity.type
_entity.pdbx_description
1 polymer ?
#
loop_
_entity_poly.entity_id
_entity_poly.type
_entity_poly.pdbx_seq_one_letter_code
_entity_poly.pdbx_strand_id
1 'polypeptide(L)'
;MRQVGVLRVAFAVATCAPFGVVPASAQPEVIRCLPPEAPMTDLPVDVLAEYRMEIAAEFEAYFSSITEHIACLDEERARVLHEARAATEAYARLISTIPAGKDLP
;
A
#
# COMPACT_ATOMS: atom_id res chain seq x y z
N MET A 1 -44.68 -19.56 -62.29
CA MET A 1 -44.00 -18.26 -62.06
C MET A 1 -44.57 -17.61 -60.80
N ARG A 2 -43.92 -17.73 -59.64
CA ARG A 2 -43.94 -16.72 -58.57
C ARG A 2 -42.86 -17.06 -57.53
N GLN A 3 -42.09 -16.02 -57.23
CA GLN A 3 -40.77 -16.03 -56.62
C GLN A 3 -40.75 -16.59 -55.20
N VAL A 4 -39.72 -17.40 -54.91
CA VAL A 4 -39.28 -17.73 -53.55
C VAL A 4 -38.52 -16.52 -53.01
N GLY A 5 -39.13 -15.78 -52.09
CA GLY A 5 -38.49 -14.66 -51.41
C GLY A 5 -37.52 -15.17 -50.34
N VAL A 6 -36.22 -15.04 -50.59
CA VAL A 6 -35.18 -15.36 -49.59
C VAL A 6 -35.14 -14.22 -48.59
N LEU A 7 -35.67 -14.45 -47.39
CA LEU A 7 -35.61 -13.49 -46.29
C LEU A 7 -34.18 -13.48 -45.72
N ARG A 8 -33.41 -12.41 -46.00
CA ARG A 8 -32.10 -12.21 -45.38
C ARG A 8 -32.31 -11.67 -43.96
N VAL A 9 -32.15 -12.54 -42.97
CA VAL A 9 -32.10 -12.16 -41.56
C VAL A 9 -30.71 -11.57 -41.29
N ALA A 10 -30.63 -10.26 -41.09
CA ALA A 10 -29.43 -9.61 -40.60
C ALA A 10 -29.39 -9.73 -39.07
N PHE A 11 -28.50 -10.57 -38.55
CA PHE A 11 -28.22 -10.61 -37.11
C PHE A 11 -27.38 -9.38 -36.75
N ALA A 12 -27.96 -8.46 -35.96
CA ALA A 12 -27.19 -7.41 -35.32
C ALA A 12 -26.38 -8.04 -34.17
N VAL A 13 -25.07 -8.13 -34.34
CA VAL A 13 -24.16 -8.51 -33.24
C VAL A 13 -24.08 -7.31 -32.30
N ALA A 14 -24.81 -7.38 -31.19
CA ALA A 14 -24.66 -6.44 -30.10
C ALA A 14 -23.30 -6.71 -29.42
N THR A 15 -22.29 -5.90 -29.75
CA THR A 15 -21.00 -5.92 -29.07
C THR A 15 -21.19 -5.33 -27.67
N CYS A 16 -21.29 -6.20 -26.65
CA CYS A 16 -21.09 -5.80 -25.27
C CYS A 16 -19.65 -5.27 -25.13
N ALA A 17 -19.49 -3.95 -25.07
CA ALA A 17 -18.24 -3.38 -24.57
C ALA A 17 -18.04 -3.92 -23.15
N PRO A 18 -16.91 -4.57 -22.82
CA PRO A 18 -16.66 -4.97 -21.45
C PRO A 18 -16.52 -3.67 -20.66
N PHE A 19 -17.50 -3.40 -19.79
CA PHE A 19 -17.29 -2.48 -18.68
C PHE A 19 -16.01 -2.94 -18.00
N GLY A 20 -14.97 -2.13 -18.10
CA GLY A 20 -13.68 -2.43 -17.51
C GLY A 20 -13.86 -2.65 -16.02
N VAL A 21 -13.90 -3.92 -15.62
CA VAL A 21 -13.74 -4.29 -14.21
C VAL A 21 -12.31 -3.91 -13.90
N VAL A 22 -12.13 -2.77 -13.25
CA VAL A 22 -10.86 -2.42 -12.63
C VAL A 22 -10.63 -3.51 -11.59
N PRO A 23 -9.59 -4.36 -11.72
CA PRO A 23 -9.24 -5.22 -10.61
C PRO A 23 -8.83 -4.28 -9.49
N ALA A 24 -9.64 -4.19 -8.45
CA ALA A 24 -9.20 -3.69 -7.17
C ALA A 24 -8.12 -4.67 -6.72
N SER A 25 -6.86 -4.41 -7.08
CA SER A 25 -5.73 -5.07 -6.47
C SER A 25 -5.82 -4.73 -4.99
N ALA A 26 -6.29 -5.67 -4.18
CA ALA A 26 -5.94 -5.70 -2.77
C ALA A 26 -4.42 -5.87 -2.76
N GLN A 27 -3.69 -4.76 -2.82
CA GLN A 27 -2.28 -4.76 -2.48
C GLN A 27 -2.26 -5.25 -1.04
N PRO A 28 -1.61 -6.38 -0.71
CA PRO A 28 -1.41 -6.73 0.69
C PRO A 28 -0.81 -5.49 1.34
N GLU A 29 -1.32 -5.07 2.49
CA GLU A 29 -0.67 -4.05 3.30
C GLU A 29 0.71 -4.62 3.62
N VAL A 30 1.71 -4.27 2.81
CA VAL A 30 3.07 -4.76 2.97
C VAL A 30 3.54 -4.13 4.26
N ILE A 31 3.59 -4.92 5.33
CA ILE A 31 4.27 -4.54 6.56
C ILE A 31 5.72 -4.30 6.16
N ARG A 32 6.06 -3.04 5.89
CA ARG A 32 7.31 -2.70 5.21
C ARG A 32 8.48 -2.64 6.19
N CYS A 33 8.20 -2.27 7.42
CA CYS A 33 9.17 -2.23 8.52
C CYS A 33 8.61 -3.06 9.68
N LEU A 34 8.87 -4.35 9.69
CA LEU A 34 8.49 -5.20 10.82
C LEU A 34 9.47 -4.94 11.99
N PRO A 35 9.01 -4.67 13.21
CA PRO A 35 9.89 -4.49 14.35
C PRO A 35 10.53 -5.82 14.77
N PRO A 36 11.81 -5.83 15.16
CA PRO A 36 12.43 -7.01 15.76
C PRO A 36 11.88 -7.25 17.17
N GLU A 37 11.84 -8.52 17.59
CA GLU A 37 11.44 -8.91 18.94
C GLU A 37 12.59 -8.66 19.92
N ALA A 38 12.28 -8.13 21.11
CA ALA A 38 13.29 -7.92 22.14
C ALA A 38 13.66 -9.25 22.82
N PRO A 39 14.95 -9.49 23.14
CA PRO A 39 15.34 -10.67 23.89
C PRO A 39 14.67 -10.73 25.27
N MET A 40 14.41 -11.95 25.76
CA MET A 40 13.78 -12.17 27.07
C MET A 40 14.72 -11.80 28.22
N THR A 41 14.18 -11.14 29.24
CA THR A 41 14.95 -10.73 30.44
C THR A 41 14.44 -11.35 31.74
N ASP A 42 13.27 -11.98 31.71
CA ASP A 42 12.62 -12.58 32.89
C ASP A 42 13.04 -14.04 33.06
N LEU A 43 14.32 -14.24 33.41
CA LEU A 43 14.91 -15.56 33.70
C LEU A 43 15.52 -15.55 35.11
N PRO A 44 15.60 -16.72 35.78
CA PRO A 44 16.33 -16.85 37.04
C PRO A 44 17.79 -16.39 36.92
N VAL A 45 18.33 -15.81 37.99
CA VAL A 45 19.68 -15.21 37.98
C VAL A 45 20.79 -16.22 37.67
N ASP A 46 20.63 -17.47 38.10
CA ASP A 46 21.53 -18.57 37.78
C ASP A 46 21.55 -18.86 36.28
N VAL A 47 20.39 -18.86 35.62
CA VAL A 47 20.28 -19.01 34.16
C VAL A 47 20.91 -17.82 33.45
N LEU A 48 20.63 -16.59 33.90
CA LEU A 48 21.25 -15.38 33.32
C LEU A 48 22.78 -15.39 33.44
N ALA A 49 23.32 -15.91 34.55
CA ALA A 49 24.76 -16.02 34.77
C ALA A 49 25.40 -17.12 33.90
N GLU A 50 24.73 -18.26 33.77
CA GLU A 50 25.18 -19.38 32.93
C GLU A 50 25.28 -18.98 31.46
N TYR A 51 24.25 -18.29 30.94
CA TYR A 51 24.13 -17.94 29.51
C TYR A 51 24.49 -16.48 29.20
N ARG A 52 25.32 -15.85 30.04
CA ARG A 52 25.62 -14.40 29.94
C ARG A 52 26.17 -13.98 28.57
N MET A 53 26.93 -14.86 27.89
CA MET A 53 27.57 -14.54 26.61
C MET A 53 26.56 -14.65 25.46
N GLU A 54 25.71 -15.67 25.52
CA GLU A 54 24.63 -15.94 24.59
C GLU A 54 23.60 -14.81 24.65
N ILE A 55 23.18 -14.44 25.86
CA ILE A 55 22.26 -13.31 26.09
C ILE A 55 22.88 -12.01 25.55
N ALA A 56 24.16 -11.74 25.82
CA ALA A 56 24.83 -10.56 25.27
C ALA A 56 24.80 -10.55 23.73
N ALA A 57 25.07 -11.69 23.09
CA ALA A 57 25.02 -11.81 21.64
C ALA A 57 23.59 -11.63 21.07
N GLU A 58 22.55 -12.10 21.76
CA GLU A 58 21.16 -11.85 21.37
C GLU A 58 20.80 -10.36 21.42
N PHE A 59 21.25 -9.65 22.45
CA PHE A 59 21.07 -8.20 22.53
C PHE A 59 21.84 -7.45 21.45
N GLU A 60 23.08 -7.84 21.16
CA GLU A 60 23.86 -7.26 20.05
C GLU A 60 23.15 -7.45 18.71
N ALA A 61 22.60 -8.64 18.46
CA ALA A 61 21.80 -8.93 17.27
C ALA A 61 20.54 -8.05 17.22
N TYR A 62 19.79 -7.95 18.33
CA TYR A 62 18.62 -7.06 18.42
C TYR A 62 18.99 -5.60 18.15
N PHE A 63 20.10 -5.09 18.69
CA PHE A 63 20.53 -3.71 18.46
C PHE A 63 20.92 -3.44 17.01
N SER A 64 21.49 -4.44 16.31
CA SER A 64 21.69 -4.36 14.87
C SER A 64 20.35 -4.27 14.14
N SER A 65 19.42 -5.20 14.42
CA SER A 65 18.13 -5.26 13.74
C SER A 65 17.24 -4.05 14.02
N ILE A 66 17.26 -3.49 15.24
CA ILE A 66 16.45 -2.30 15.56
C ILE A 66 16.99 -1.05 14.84
N THR A 67 18.30 -0.99 14.59
CA THR A 67 18.91 0.10 13.81
C THR A 67 18.44 0.02 12.34
N GLU A 68 18.42 -1.18 11.76
CA GLU A 68 17.87 -1.40 10.42
C GLU A 68 16.37 -1.08 10.35
N HIS A 69 15.60 -1.44 11.38
CA HIS A 69 14.18 -1.13 11.48
C HIS A 69 13.92 0.38 11.51
N ILE A 70 14.70 1.14 12.29
CA ILE A 70 14.59 2.61 12.35
C ILE A 70 14.91 3.23 10.99
N ALA A 71 15.97 2.76 10.31
CA ALA A 71 16.30 3.24 8.97
C ALA A 71 15.16 3.00 7.97
N CYS A 72 14.51 1.84 8.04
CA CYS A 72 13.31 1.56 7.23
C CYS A 72 12.17 2.56 7.52
N LEU A 73 11.89 2.84 8.80
CA LEU A 73 10.84 3.79 9.18
C LEU A 73 11.14 5.21 8.69
N ASP A 74 12.40 5.62 8.71
CA ASP A 74 12.82 6.93 8.20
C ASP A 74 12.65 7.04 6.67
N GLU A 75 12.92 5.96 5.92
CA GLU A 75 12.66 5.91 4.48
C GLU A 75 11.15 6.02 4.19
N GLU A 76 10.32 5.28 4.94
CA GLU A 76 8.87 5.34 4.79
C GLU A 76 8.31 6.72 5.15
N ARG A 77 8.85 7.35 6.18
CA ARG A 77 8.50 8.73 6.52
C ARG A 77 8.83 9.68 5.38
N ALA A 78 10.01 9.54 4.76
CA ALA A 78 10.41 10.36 3.62
C ALA A 78 9.47 10.15 2.42
N ARG A 79 9.14 8.89 2.10
CA ARG A 79 8.19 8.53 1.03
C ARG A 79 6.82 9.18 1.26
N VAL A 80 6.24 9.02 2.45
CA VAL A 80 4.91 9.56 2.76
C VAL A 80 4.90 11.09 2.73
N LEU A 81 5.97 11.75 3.19
CA LEU A 81 6.09 13.20 3.09
C LEU A 81 6.14 13.68 1.62
N HIS A 82 6.84 12.96 0.76
CA HIS A 82 6.85 13.25 -0.67
C HIS A 82 5.45 13.09 -1.29
N GLU A 83 4.73 12.01 -0.98
CA GLU A 83 3.36 11.78 -1.43
C GLU A 83 2.39 12.86 -0.95
N ALA A 84 2.48 13.25 0.33
CA ALA A 84 1.67 14.32 0.90
C ALA A 84 1.91 15.66 0.20
N ARG A 85 3.18 15.95 -0.14
CA ARG A 85 3.53 17.15 -0.92
C ARG A 85 2.91 17.12 -2.31
N ALA A 86 3.06 16.01 -3.04
CA ALA A 86 2.50 15.85 -4.37
C ALA A 86 0.96 15.98 -4.36
N ALA A 87 0.29 15.40 -3.36
CA ALA A 87 -1.15 15.52 -3.17
C ALA A 87 -1.58 16.97 -2.90
N THR A 88 -0.82 17.70 -2.07
CA THR A 88 -1.07 19.11 -1.78
C THR A 88 -0.94 19.98 -3.04
N GLU A 89 0.11 19.76 -3.83
CA GLU A 89 0.31 20.49 -5.09
C GLU A 89 -0.79 20.16 -6.12
N ALA A 90 -1.23 18.90 -6.19
CA ALA A 90 -2.34 18.49 -7.04
C ALA A 90 -3.65 19.16 -6.60
N TYR A 91 -3.94 19.20 -5.31
CA TYR A 91 -5.11 19.88 -4.76
C TYR A 91 -5.09 21.38 -5.05
N ALA A 92 -3.94 22.05 -4.86
CA ALA A 92 -3.79 23.47 -5.15
C ALA A 92 -4.07 23.80 -6.62
N ARG A 93 -3.59 22.98 -7.55
CA ARG A 93 -3.91 23.12 -8.98
C ARG A 93 -5.40 22.90 -9.23
N LEU A 94 -5.99 21.86 -8.67
CA LEU A 94 -7.41 21.56 -8.85
C LEU A 94 -8.28 22.74 -8.41
N ILE A 95 -8.10 23.24 -7.20
CA ILE A 95 -8.97 24.30 -6.66
C ILE A 95 -8.82 25.61 -7.44
N SER A 96 -7.66 25.90 -8.03
CA SER A 96 -7.48 27.06 -8.91
C SER A 96 -8.27 26.98 -10.22
N THR A 97 -8.69 25.78 -10.63
CA THR A 97 -9.53 25.57 -11.83
C THR A 97 -11.02 25.53 -11.53
N ILE A 98 -11.39 25.33 -10.27
CA ILE A 98 -12.79 25.30 -9.85
C ILE A 98 -13.25 26.73 -9.59
N PRO A 99 -14.27 27.24 -10.29
CA PRO A 99 -14.83 28.55 -9.98
C PRO A 99 -15.33 28.57 -8.54
N ALA A 100 -14.94 29.59 -7.77
CA ALA A 100 -15.61 29.86 -6.50
C ALA A 100 -17.08 30.15 -6.82
N GLY A 101 -17.99 29.31 -6.34
CA GLY A 101 -19.42 29.53 -6.52
C GLY A 101 -19.78 30.92 -6.00
N LYS A 102 -20.20 31.81 -6.90
CA LYS A 102 -20.74 33.12 -6.55
C LYS A 102 -22.09 32.91 -5.87
N ASP A 103 -22.15 33.37 -4.62
CA ASP A 103 -23.32 33.69 -3.79
C ASP A 103 -24.32 32.54 -3.51
N LEU A 104 -24.31 32.06 -2.26
CA LEU A 104 -25.53 31.53 -1.64
C LEU A 104 -26.47 32.72 -1.31
N PRO A 105 -27.80 32.53 -1.43
CA PRO A 105 -28.82 33.56 -1.25
C PRO A 105 -28.86 34.16 0.17
#